data_AF-A0A834RDA3-F1
#
_entry.id   AF-A0A834RDA3-F1
#
_cell.length_a   1.000
_cell.length_b   1.000
_cell.length_c   1.000
_cell.angle_alpha   90.00
_cell.angle_beta   90.00
_cell.angle_gamma   90.00
#
_symmetry.space_group_name_H-M   'P 1'
#
loop_
_entity.id
_entity.type
_entity.pdbx_description
1 polymer ?
#
loop_
_entity_poly.entity_id
_entity_poly.type
_entity_poly.pdbx_seq_one_letter_code
_entity_poly.pdbx_strand_id
1 'polypeptide(L)'
;MGWIEAVLGERLPSGPFEEVLRDGTILCRIFFSYLFIFIFFSFQSSMISLLIGFGNEKKRTKQKTNKKTNKQRLMNKLKPGAIPKINTSGGQFKMMENINKFQKAIKEYGVPDIDCFQTVDLYERRNIPAVTQCIMALGRTCYLHPEWPGPFLGPKPADENKRNFTEEQLRAGEGVINLQYGTNKGANASGLNFGNTRHM
;
A
#
# COMPACT_ATOMS: atom_id res chain seq x y z
N MET A 1 5.88 -1.06 14.36
CA MET A 1 6.43 0.31 14.42
C MET A 1 7.69 0.54 13.58
N GLY A 2 8.62 -0.42 13.49
CA GLY A 2 9.93 -0.20 12.82
C GLY A 2 9.87 0.35 11.38
N TRP A 3 8.87 -0.05 10.59
CA TRP A 3 8.69 0.51 9.24
C TRP A 3 8.37 2.01 9.26
N ILE A 4 7.49 2.47 10.16
CA ILE A 4 7.15 3.89 10.29
C ILE A 4 8.39 4.70 10.67
N GLU A 5 9.19 4.19 11.60
CA GLU A 5 10.46 4.83 11.99
C GLU A 5 11.44 4.91 10.82
N ALA A 6 11.52 3.87 10.00
CA ALA A 6 12.37 3.83 8.82
C ALA A 6 11.91 4.84 7.74
N VAL A 7 10.60 4.97 7.51
CA VAL A 7 10.02 5.95 6.57
C VAL A 7 10.26 7.39 7.02
N LEU A 8 10.13 7.66 8.32
CA LEU A 8 10.32 9.00 8.87
C LEU A 8 11.79 9.34 9.12
N GLY A 9 12.65 8.31 9.25
CA GLY A 9 14.06 8.46 9.61
C GLY A 9 14.27 9.01 11.02
N GLU A 10 13.30 8.82 11.91
CA GLU A 10 13.32 9.26 13.30
C GLU A 10 12.76 8.16 14.22
N ARG A 11 13.20 8.16 15.48
CA ARG A 11 12.63 7.29 16.50
C ARG A 11 11.31 7.87 16.99
N LEU A 12 10.29 7.03 17.06
CA LEU A 12 9.01 7.42 17.60
C LEU A 12 9.03 7.41 19.13
N PRO A 13 8.16 8.18 19.79
CA PRO A 13 8.00 8.08 21.24
C PRO A 13 7.63 6.65 21.64
N SER A 14 8.23 6.18 22.74
CA SER A 14 7.90 4.87 23.30
C SER A 14 6.51 4.93 23.94
N GLY A 15 5.63 4.03 23.54
CA GLY A 15 4.25 3.97 24.01
C GLY A 15 3.42 2.99 23.18
N PRO A 16 2.18 2.72 23.61
CA PRO A 16 1.27 1.88 22.84
C PRO A 16 0.93 2.54 21.50
N PHE A 17 0.78 1.72 20.47
CA PHE A 17 0.68 2.14 19.07
C PHE A 17 -0.45 3.16 18.84
N GLU A 18 -1.59 2.90 19.46
CA GLU A 18 -2.80 3.71 19.38
C GLU A 18 -2.63 5.10 19.99
N GLU A 19 -1.80 5.27 21.03
CA GLU A 19 -1.58 6.57 21.65
C GLU A 19 -0.65 7.44 20.83
N VAL A 20 0.39 6.81 20.29
CA VAL A 20 1.36 7.49 19.44
C VAL A 20 0.69 8.03 18.18
N LEU A 21 -0.26 7.30 17.59
CA LEU A 21 -0.93 7.71 16.35
C LEU A 21 -2.21 8.53 16.57
N ARG A 22 -2.73 8.62 17.80
CA ARG A 22 -4.03 9.24 18.11
C ARG A 22 -4.17 10.68 17.62
N ASP A 23 -3.08 11.44 17.64
CA ASP A 23 -3.06 12.85 17.24
C ASP A 23 -3.14 13.07 15.71
N GLY A 24 -3.03 11.99 14.94
CA GLY A 24 -2.99 11.99 13.47
C GLY A 24 -1.73 12.66 12.89
N THR A 25 -0.82 13.20 13.71
CA THR A 25 0.32 13.97 13.22
C THR A 25 1.34 13.08 12.55
N ILE A 26 1.60 11.90 13.13
CA ILE A 26 2.52 10.92 12.57
C ILE A 26 1.96 10.35 11.26
N LEU A 27 0.66 10.05 11.20
CA LEU A 27 0.00 9.55 9.99
C LEU A 27 0.15 10.52 8.82
N CYS A 28 -0.18 11.79 9.05
CA CYS A 28 0.07 12.85 8.08
C CYS A 28 1.54 12.88 7.65
N ARG A 29 2.48 12.86 8.60
CA ARG A 29 3.91 12.95 8.29
C ARG A 29 4.44 11.76 7.48
N ILE A 30 3.94 10.55 7.72
CA ILE A 30 4.27 9.36 6.93
C ILE A 30 3.94 9.66 5.47
N PHE A 31 2.67 9.97 5.19
CA PHE A 31 2.19 10.28 3.85
C PHE A 31 2.98 11.42 3.17
N PHE A 32 3.28 12.49 3.91
CA PHE A 32 4.05 13.60 3.33
C PHE A 32 5.53 13.28 3.14
N SER A 33 6.07 12.29 3.86
CA SER A 33 7.40 11.75 3.57
C SER A 33 7.44 11.09 2.18
N TYR A 34 6.38 10.35 1.83
CA TYR A 34 6.18 9.75 0.51
C TYR A 34 6.06 10.80 -0.58
N LEU A 35 5.17 11.79 -0.40
CA LEU A 35 4.98 12.85 -1.37
C LEU A 35 6.26 13.66 -1.62
N PHE A 36 7.12 13.80 -0.60
CA PHE A 36 8.44 14.42 -0.76
C PHE A 36 9.36 13.65 -1.68
N ILE A 37 9.38 12.33 -1.58
CA ILE A 37 10.18 11.50 -2.47
C ILE A 37 9.61 11.52 -3.89
N PHE A 38 8.29 11.48 -4.05
CA PHE A 38 7.62 11.60 -5.36
C PHE A 38 7.96 12.92 -6.08
N ILE A 39 7.81 14.06 -5.41
CA ILE A 39 8.08 15.38 -6.00
C ILE A 39 9.57 15.53 -6.33
N PHE A 40 10.46 15.07 -5.45
CA PHE A 40 11.89 15.16 -5.67
C PHE A 40 12.33 14.30 -6.88
N PHE A 41 11.85 13.07 -7.00
CA PHE A 41 12.18 12.18 -8.12
C PHE A 41 11.50 12.60 -9.44
N SER A 42 10.27 13.11 -9.39
CA SER A 42 9.59 13.67 -10.58
C SER A 42 10.34 14.89 -11.15
N PHE A 43 10.92 15.73 -10.29
CA PHE A 43 11.83 16.81 -10.70
C PHE A 43 13.19 16.29 -11.18
N GLN A 44 13.68 15.18 -10.62
CA GLN A 44 14.93 14.56 -11.07
C GLN A 44 14.78 13.93 -12.45
N SER A 45 13.66 13.28 -12.77
CA SER A 45 13.39 12.73 -14.12
C SER A 45 13.34 13.82 -15.21
N SER A 46 12.92 15.04 -14.87
CA SER A 46 12.94 16.18 -15.80
C SER A 46 14.32 16.87 -15.89
N MET A 47 15.22 16.68 -14.91
CA MET A 47 16.59 17.19 -14.92
C MET A 47 17.66 16.18 -15.37
N ILE A 48 17.39 14.87 -15.29
CA ILE A 48 18.33 13.81 -15.69
C ILE A 48 18.57 13.80 -17.20
N SER A 49 17.60 14.25 -18.01
CA SER A 49 17.81 14.46 -19.45
C SER A 49 18.81 15.60 -19.76
N LEU A 50 19.17 16.43 -18.77
CA LEU A 50 20.13 17.53 -18.90
C LEU A 50 21.47 17.27 -18.18
N LEU A 51 21.60 16.17 -17.42
CA LEU A 51 22.74 15.94 -16.52
C LEU A 51 23.43 14.57 -16.70
N ILE A 52 23.60 14.12 -17.95
CA ILE A 52 24.70 13.19 -18.29
C ILE A 52 26.00 14.02 -18.40
N GLY A 53 26.39 14.69 -17.31
CA GLY A 53 27.48 15.67 -17.35
C GLY A 53 28.14 16.04 -16.01
N PHE A 54 27.59 15.62 -14.86
CA PHE A 54 28.26 15.91 -13.58
C PHE A 54 28.29 14.68 -12.67
N GLY A 55 29.49 14.14 -12.54
CA GLY A 55 29.82 13.06 -11.61
C GLY A 55 29.78 13.50 -10.15
N ASN A 56 29.64 12.48 -9.29
CA ASN A 56 30.05 12.38 -7.89
C ASN A 56 30.03 13.65 -7.04
N GLU A 57 29.10 13.72 -6.07
CA GLU A 57 29.45 14.20 -4.74
C GLU A 57 28.57 13.57 -3.65
N LYS A 58 29.15 12.63 -2.90
CA LYS A 58 28.65 12.21 -1.58
C LYS A 58 28.90 13.37 -0.62
N LYS A 59 27.86 14.09 -0.19
CA LYS A 59 27.94 14.98 0.97
C LYS A 59 27.04 14.50 2.09
N ARG A 60 27.68 13.80 3.02
CA ARG A 60 27.17 13.36 4.32
C ARG A 60 27.17 14.58 5.25
N THR A 61 26.09 15.35 5.29
CA THR A 61 25.92 16.43 6.27
C THR A 61 25.15 15.94 7.50
N LYS A 62 25.90 15.80 8.61
CA LYS A 62 25.34 15.66 9.96
C LYS A 62 24.73 17.01 10.36
N GLN A 63 23.40 17.11 10.42
CA GLN A 63 22.71 18.19 11.12
C GLN A 63 21.71 17.61 12.12
N LYS A 64 22.14 17.59 13.39
CA LYS A 64 21.30 17.40 14.57
C LYS A 64 20.76 18.78 14.98
N THR A 65 19.61 19.19 14.47
CA THR A 65 18.74 20.24 15.06
C THR A 65 17.38 20.22 14.37
N ASN A 66 16.30 19.97 15.14
CA ASN A 66 14.89 20.18 14.77
C ASN A 66 14.47 19.84 13.31
N LYS A 67 14.55 18.57 12.95
CA LYS A 67 14.18 18.06 11.61
C LYS A 67 12.67 18.15 11.30
N LYS A 68 11.82 18.16 12.35
CA LYS A 68 10.35 18.02 12.28
C LYS A 68 9.64 19.23 11.64
N THR A 69 10.16 20.46 11.81
CA THR A 69 9.57 21.71 11.28
C THR A 69 10.11 22.13 9.91
N ASN A 70 11.32 21.71 9.54
CA ASN A 70 11.98 22.16 8.32
C ASN A 70 11.52 21.41 7.05
N LYS A 71 11.17 20.11 7.15
CA LYS A 71 10.69 19.32 6.00
C LYS A 71 9.36 19.86 5.44
N GLN A 72 8.45 20.26 6.32
CA GLN A 72 7.15 20.85 5.94
C GLN A 72 7.31 22.19 5.19
N ARG A 73 8.20 23.05 5.70
CA ARG A 73 8.50 24.37 5.12
C ARG A 73 9.19 24.24 3.77
N LEU A 74 10.08 23.26 3.61
CA LEU A 74 10.77 23.00 2.34
C LEU A 74 9.78 22.53 1.26
N MET A 75 8.84 21.65 1.61
CA MET A 75 7.86 21.16 0.64
C MET A 75 6.88 22.25 0.18
N ASN A 76 6.39 23.09 1.09
CA ASN A 76 5.50 24.19 0.73
C ASN A 76 6.15 25.23 -0.18
N LYS A 77 7.50 25.28 -0.22
CA LYS A 77 8.25 26.09 -1.19
C LYS A 77 8.38 25.40 -2.56
N LEU A 78 8.47 24.07 -2.60
CA LEU A 78 8.60 23.29 -3.84
C LEU A 78 7.26 23.08 -4.54
N LYS A 79 6.19 22.84 -3.78
CA LYS A 79 4.81 22.76 -4.28
C LYS A 79 3.88 23.41 -3.23
N PRO A 80 3.49 24.68 -3.40
CA PRO A 80 2.56 25.32 -2.47
C PRO A 80 1.25 24.53 -2.42
N GLY A 81 0.78 24.20 -1.22
CA GLY A 81 -0.44 23.41 -1.01
C GLY A 81 -0.26 21.90 -0.91
N ALA A 82 0.93 21.34 -1.19
CA ALA A 82 1.20 19.90 -0.98
C ALA A 82 1.11 19.48 0.50
N ILE A 83 1.47 20.44 1.36
CA ILE A 83 1.46 20.51 2.82
C ILE A 83 0.22 21.02 3.58
N PRO A 84 -0.97 20.37 3.66
CA PRO A 84 -2.01 20.89 4.53
C PRO A 84 -1.48 21.01 5.96
N LYS A 85 -1.66 22.19 6.57
CA LYS A 85 -1.15 22.51 7.90
C LYS A 85 -1.57 21.41 8.90
N ILE A 86 -0.59 20.73 9.49
CA ILE A 86 -0.79 19.69 10.51
C ILE A 86 -0.95 20.38 11.85
N ASN A 87 -2.05 20.08 12.54
CA ASN A 87 -2.31 20.62 13.87
C ASN A 87 -1.53 19.79 14.89
N THR A 88 -0.56 20.37 15.58
CA THR A 88 0.22 19.69 16.63
C THR A 88 -0.25 20.01 18.04
N SER A 89 -1.12 21.01 18.19
CA SER A 89 -1.68 21.44 19.45
C SER A 89 -3.13 21.94 19.27
N GLY A 90 -3.92 21.80 20.32
CA GLY A 90 -5.33 22.20 20.37
C GLY A 90 -6.27 21.05 20.77
N GLY A 91 -7.57 21.33 20.76
CA GLY A 91 -8.59 20.37 21.18
C GLY A 91 -8.85 19.23 20.19
N GLN A 92 -9.67 18.28 20.63
CA GLN A 92 -10.07 17.05 19.93
C GLN A 92 -10.37 17.23 18.43
N PHE A 93 -11.16 18.25 18.08
CA PHE A 93 -11.55 18.52 16.69
C PHE A 93 -10.35 18.74 15.75
N LYS A 94 -9.27 19.37 16.23
CA LYS A 94 -8.08 19.63 15.40
C LYS A 94 -7.28 18.36 15.11
N MET A 95 -7.27 17.40 16.04
CA MET A 95 -6.62 16.10 15.84
C MET A 95 -7.44 15.21 14.90
N MET A 96 -8.77 15.22 15.04
CA MET A 96 -9.67 14.55 14.11
C MET A 96 -9.53 15.09 12.68
N GLU A 97 -9.33 16.41 12.53
CA GLU A 97 -9.08 17.03 11.22
C GLU A 97 -7.78 16.51 10.57
N ASN A 98 -6.71 16.26 11.34
CA ASN A 98 -5.48 15.66 10.80
C ASN A 98 -5.75 14.27 10.24
N ILE A 99 -6.52 13.44 10.96
CA ILE A 99 -6.86 12.08 10.54
C ILE A 99 -7.69 12.13 9.23
N ASN A 100 -8.66 13.04 9.13
CA ASN A 100 -9.44 13.24 7.90
C ASN A 100 -8.57 13.69 6.72
N LYS A 101 -7.59 14.58 6.96
CA LYS A 101 -6.61 14.98 5.94
C LYS A 101 -5.78 13.80 5.46
N PHE A 102 -5.34 12.94 6.37
CA PHE A 102 -4.62 11.72 6.02
C PHE A 102 -5.49 10.78 5.17
N GLN A 103 -6.73 10.49 5.59
CA GLN A 103 -7.67 9.65 4.85
C GLN A 103 -7.89 10.14 3.42
N LYS A 104 -8.13 11.45 3.23
CA LYS A 104 -8.30 12.03 1.89
C LYS A 104 -7.06 11.80 1.03
N ALA A 105 -5.88 11.97 1.60
CA ALA A 105 -4.62 11.89 0.87
C ALA A 105 -4.27 10.45 0.46
N ILE A 106 -4.51 9.45 1.33
CA ILE A 106 -4.25 8.03 1.00
C ILE A 106 -5.21 7.50 -0.07
N LYS A 107 -6.46 7.97 -0.10
CA LYS A 107 -7.43 7.61 -1.15
C LYS A 107 -6.96 8.14 -2.50
N GLU A 108 -6.53 9.40 -2.56
CA GLU A 108 -5.97 10.00 -3.78
C GLU A 108 -4.68 9.30 -4.24
N TYR A 109 -3.91 8.76 -3.31
CA TYR A 109 -2.70 7.98 -3.61
C TYR A 109 -2.98 6.57 -4.16
N GLY A 110 -4.23 6.10 -4.09
CA GLY A 110 -4.65 4.80 -4.62
C GLY A 110 -4.83 3.70 -3.58
N VAL A 111 -4.87 4.03 -2.28
CA VAL A 111 -5.33 3.06 -1.26
C VAL A 111 -6.85 2.87 -1.44
N PRO A 112 -7.33 1.63 -1.56
CA PRO A 112 -8.75 1.38 -1.76
C PRO A 112 -9.57 1.80 -0.53
N ASP A 113 -10.79 2.30 -0.77
CA ASP A 113 -11.59 2.89 0.30
C ASP A 113 -12.03 1.87 1.38
N ILE A 114 -12.14 0.60 0.99
CA ILE A 114 -12.45 -0.51 1.91
C ILE A 114 -11.35 -0.73 2.97
N ASP A 115 -10.10 -0.37 2.64
CA ASP A 115 -8.96 -0.48 3.55
C ASP A 115 -8.76 0.83 4.35
N CYS A 116 -9.58 1.87 4.13
CA CYS A 116 -9.52 3.13 4.86
C CYS A 116 -10.31 3.05 6.17
N PHE A 117 -9.67 3.37 7.30
CA PHE A 117 -10.33 3.42 8.61
C PHE A 117 -11.03 4.76 8.85
N GLN A 118 -11.99 4.78 9.76
CA GLN A 118 -12.71 5.98 10.18
C GLN A 118 -12.03 6.69 11.36
N THR A 119 -12.23 7.99 11.50
CA THR A 119 -11.55 8.78 12.54
C THR A 119 -11.85 8.31 13.96
N VAL A 120 -13.05 7.78 14.19
CA VAL A 120 -13.49 7.18 15.46
C VAL A 120 -12.69 5.92 15.80
N ASP A 121 -12.27 5.14 14.80
CA ASP A 121 -11.55 3.87 14.99
C ASP A 121 -10.21 4.08 15.69
N LEU A 122 -9.51 5.17 15.36
CA LEU A 122 -8.23 5.54 15.95
C LEU A 122 -8.40 6.42 17.20
N TYR A 123 -9.21 7.47 17.11
CA TYR A 123 -9.29 8.46 18.19
C TYR A 123 -9.94 7.87 19.44
N GLU A 124 -11.08 7.18 19.29
CA GLU A 124 -11.80 6.52 20.38
C GLU A 124 -11.36 5.07 20.59
N ARG A 125 -10.39 4.58 19.80
CA ARG A 125 -9.88 3.19 19.83
C ARG A 125 -10.96 2.14 19.57
N ARG A 126 -11.98 2.47 18.76
CA ARG A 126 -13.07 1.54 18.43
C ARG A 126 -12.61 0.37 17.58
N ASN A 127 -11.64 0.57 16.68
CA ASN A 127 -11.14 -0.47 15.77
C ASN A 127 -9.68 -0.22 15.35
N ILE A 128 -8.74 -0.42 16.28
CA ILE A 128 -7.30 -0.32 15.99
C ILE A 128 -6.80 -1.30 14.90
N PRO A 129 -7.35 -2.53 14.78
CA PRO A 129 -7.00 -3.41 13.67
C PRO A 129 -7.23 -2.78 12.29
N ALA A 130 -8.32 -2.02 12.08
CA ALA A 130 -8.57 -1.33 10.82
C ALA A 130 -7.48 -0.29 10.49
N VAL A 131 -6.98 0.44 11.50
CA VAL A 131 -5.87 1.38 11.32
C VAL A 131 -4.61 0.67 10.85
N THR A 132 -4.33 -0.51 11.43
CA THR A 132 -3.17 -1.33 11.07
C THR A 132 -3.31 -1.86 9.64
N GLN A 133 -4.50 -2.34 9.26
CA GLN A 133 -4.77 -2.80 7.88
C GLN A 133 -4.60 -1.67 6.87
N CYS A 134 -5.05 -0.46 7.20
CA CYS A 134 -4.86 0.72 6.35
C CYS A 134 -3.38 1.03 6.12
N ILE A 135 -2.54 0.94 7.16
CA ILE A 135 -1.09 1.14 7.02
C ILE A 135 -0.45 0.02 6.18
N MET A 136 -0.89 -1.23 6.34
CA MET A 136 -0.44 -2.34 5.50
C MET A 136 -0.88 -2.16 4.04
N ALA A 137 -2.09 -1.64 3.81
CA ALA A 137 -2.59 -1.32 2.48
C ALA A 137 -1.77 -0.21 1.82
N LEU A 138 -1.44 0.85 2.56
CA LEU A 138 -0.50 1.89 2.10
C LEU A 138 0.87 1.27 1.77
N GLY A 139 1.37 0.37 2.59
CA GLY A 139 2.59 -0.38 2.32
C GLY A 139 2.57 -1.15 1.00
N ARG A 140 1.43 -1.79 0.69
CA ARG A 140 1.20 -2.51 -0.57
C ARG A 140 1.11 -1.55 -1.76
N THR A 141 0.43 -0.41 -1.63
CA THR A 141 0.31 0.54 -2.75
C THR A 141 1.64 1.17 -3.11
N CYS A 142 2.57 1.32 -2.15
CA CYS A 142 3.92 1.79 -2.45
C CYS A 142 4.70 0.92 -3.46
N TYR A 143 4.33 -0.34 -3.66
CA TYR A 143 4.93 -1.19 -4.71
C TYR A 143 4.48 -0.81 -6.12
N LEU A 144 3.34 -0.14 -6.26
CA LEU A 144 2.81 0.32 -7.54
C LEU A 144 3.45 1.63 -8.02
N HIS A 145 4.24 2.28 -7.15
CA HIS A 145 4.81 3.61 -7.34
C HIS A 145 6.34 3.50 -7.53
N PRO A 146 6.86 3.53 -8.78
CA PRO A 146 8.29 3.31 -9.07
C PRO A 146 9.22 4.36 -8.47
N GLU A 147 8.70 5.56 -8.20
CA GLU A 147 9.41 6.65 -7.50
C GLU A 147 9.81 6.30 -6.07
N TRP A 148 9.22 5.27 -5.46
CA TRP A 148 9.43 4.94 -4.07
C TRP A 148 10.60 3.95 -3.93
N PRO A 149 11.76 4.40 -3.41
CA PRO A 149 12.94 3.54 -3.31
C PRO A 149 12.88 2.60 -2.09
N GLY A 150 11.80 2.65 -1.30
CA GLY A 150 11.69 1.99 -0.02
C GLY A 150 11.83 2.94 1.18
N PRO A 151 11.60 2.45 2.40
CA PRO A 151 11.38 1.04 2.76
C PRO A 151 9.98 0.53 2.40
N PHE A 152 9.89 -0.74 1.99
CA PHE A 152 8.61 -1.41 1.72
C PHE A 152 8.08 -2.12 2.97
N LEU A 153 6.75 -2.30 3.01
CA LEU A 153 6.07 -2.98 4.10
C LEU A 153 5.31 -4.18 3.55
N GLY A 154 5.67 -5.37 4.05
CA GLY A 154 5.08 -6.63 3.62
C GLY A 154 5.81 -7.27 2.44
N PRO A 155 5.30 -8.39 1.92
CA PRO A 155 5.82 -9.04 0.72
C PRO A 155 5.45 -8.25 -0.53
N LYS A 156 6.32 -8.31 -1.56
CA LYS A 156 6.03 -7.71 -2.86
C LYS A 156 4.77 -8.37 -3.46
N PRO A 157 3.77 -7.60 -3.90
CA PRO A 157 2.65 -8.13 -4.68
C PRO A 157 3.16 -8.90 -5.90
N ALA A 158 2.55 -10.04 -6.19
CA ALA A 158 2.92 -10.82 -7.36
C ALA A 158 2.63 -10.04 -8.65
N ASP A 159 3.56 -10.09 -9.60
CA ASP A 159 3.36 -9.54 -10.93
C ASP A 159 2.39 -10.44 -11.70
N GLU A 160 1.46 -9.86 -12.47
CA GLU A 160 0.49 -10.62 -13.26
C GLU A 160 1.20 -11.44 -14.34
N ASN A 161 1.05 -12.77 -14.33
CA ASN A 161 1.58 -13.66 -15.35
C ASN A 161 0.47 -14.05 -16.35
N LYS A 162 0.19 -13.16 -17.30
CA LYS A 162 -0.76 -13.43 -18.39
C LYS A 162 -0.21 -14.53 -19.29
N ARG A 163 -0.79 -15.73 -19.20
CA ARG A 163 -0.46 -16.85 -20.10
C ARG A 163 -1.24 -16.67 -21.39
N ASN A 164 -0.51 -16.44 -22.48
CA ASN A 164 -1.10 -16.47 -23.81
C ASN A 164 -1.02 -17.90 -24.34
N PHE A 165 -2.16 -18.42 -24.78
CA PHE A 165 -2.24 -19.71 -25.47
C PHE A 165 -2.40 -19.45 -26.96
N THR A 166 -1.79 -20.30 -27.78
CA THR A 166 -2.04 -20.28 -29.23
C THR A 166 -3.47 -20.74 -29.52
N GLU A 167 -4.03 -20.29 -30.64
CA GLU A 167 -5.39 -20.68 -31.06
C GLU A 167 -5.49 -22.20 -31.24
N GLU A 168 -4.42 -22.83 -31.73
CA GLU A 168 -4.28 -24.28 -31.85
C GLU A 168 -4.35 -24.98 -30.49
N GLN A 169 -3.70 -24.42 -29.45
CA GLN A 169 -3.74 -24.96 -28.10
C GLN A 169 -5.11 -24.80 -27.44
N LEU A 170 -5.80 -23.66 -27.67
CA LEU A 170 -7.15 -23.42 -27.17
C LEU A 170 -8.14 -24.42 -27.78
N ARG A 171 -8.10 -24.57 -29.11
CA ARG A 171 -8.92 -25.54 -29.87
C ARG A 171 -8.61 -27.00 -29.52
N ALA A 172 -7.34 -27.34 -29.26
CA ALA A 172 -6.97 -28.66 -28.76
C ALA A 172 -7.56 -28.93 -27.36
N GLY A 173 -7.74 -27.87 -26.55
CA GLY A 173 -8.40 -27.95 -25.25
C GLY A 173 -9.89 -28.25 -25.32
N GLU A 174 -10.60 -27.77 -26.36
CA GLU A 174 -12.03 -28.04 -26.56
C GLU A 174 -12.34 -29.53 -26.77
N GLY A 175 -11.39 -30.27 -27.34
CA GLY A 175 -11.50 -31.72 -27.54
C GLY A 175 -11.26 -32.56 -26.28
N VAL A 176 -10.77 -31.95 -25.18
CA VAL A 176 -10.50 -32.64 -23.92
C VAL A 176 -11.76 -32.66 -23.07
N ILE A 177 -12.51 -33.76 -23.16
CA ILE A 177 -13.69 -33.99 -22.30
C ILE A 177 -13.21 -34.20 -20.85
N ASN A 178 -13.53 -33.24 -19.99
CA ASN A 178 -13.18 -33.31 -18.58
C ASN A 178 -13.98 -34.44 -17.90
N LEU A 179 -13.35 -35.21 -17.00
CA LEU A 179 -13.87 -36.45 -16.40
C LEU A 179 -15.26 -36.34 -15.70
N GLN A 180 -15.78 -35.12 -15.53
CA GLN A 180 -17.02 -34.80 -14.84
C GLN A 180 -18.15 -34.29 -15.77
N TYR A 181 -17.89 -34.04 -17.05
CA TYR A 181 -18.95 -33.67 -18.02
C TYR A 181 -19.54 -34.92 -18.68
N GLY A 182 -20.16 -35.77 -17.86
CA GLY A 182 -21.11 -36.78 -18.33
C GLY A 182 -22.50 -36.20 -18.33
N THR A 183 -23.22 -36.24 -19.46
CA THR A 183 -24.65 -35.96 -19.45
C THR A 183 -25.40 -37.13 -18.81
N ASN A 184 -26.01 -36.88 -17.64
CA ASN A 184 -26.84 -37.85 -16.92
C ASN A 184 -28.09 -38.25 -17.73
N LYS A 185 -28.36 -37.58 -18.86
CA LYS A 185 -29.56 -37.80 -19.68
C LYS A 185 -29.45 -39.00 -20.64
N GLY A 186 -28.26 -39.57 -20.84
CA GLY A 186 -28.03 -40.64 -21.81
C GLY A 186 -27.47 -41.96 -21.25
N ALA A 187 -26.80 -41.94 -20.10
CA ALA A 187 -26.21 -43.13 -19.49
C ALA A 187 -27.01 -43.52 -18.23
N ASN A 188 -27.99 -44.40 -18.37
CA ASN A 188 -28.53 -45.14 -17.22
C ASN A 188 -27.70 -46.41 -17.01
N ALA A 189 -27.36 -46.74 -15.77
CA ALA A 189 -26.66 -47.99 -15.44
C ALA A 189 -27.57 -49.23 -15.55
N SER A 190 -28.70 -49.14 -16.27
CA SER A 190 -29.60 -50.27 -16.48
C SER A 190 -28.94 -51.26 -17.43
N GLY A 191 -28.42 -52.35 -16.87
CA GLY A 191 -27.70 -53.40 -17.61
C GLY A 191 -26.29 -53.69 -17.09
N LEU A 192 -25.75 -52.88 -16.17
CA LEU A 192 -24.50 -53.20 -15.45
C LEU A 192 -24.78 -54.27 -14.39
N ASN A 193 -24.85 -55.54 -14.82
CA ASN A 193 -24.85 -56.68 -13.91
C ASN A 193 -23.40 -56.99 -13.52
N PHE A 194 -23.00 -56.52 -12.34
CA PHE A 194 -21.69 -56.82 -11.76
C PHE A 194 -21.66 -58.26 -11.22
N GLY A 195 -21.54 -59.21 -12.13
CA GLY A 195 -21.13 -60.59 -11.85
C GLY A 195 -22.17 -61.44 -11.12
N ASN A 196 -22.32 -62.68 -11.57
CA ASN A 196 -23.15 -63.67 -10.89
C ASN A 196 -22.61 -63.89 -9.47
N THR A 197 -23.43 -63.65 -8.44
CA THR A 197 -23.09 -63.94 -7.04
C THR A 197 -22.75 -65.42 -6.92
N ARG A 198 -21.53 -65.72 -6.47
CA ARG A 198 -21.13 -67.10 -6.20
C ARG A 198 -21.97 -67.62 -5.03
N HIS A 199 -22.81 -68.61 -5.28
CA HIS A 199 -23.45 -69.39 -4.22
C HIS A 199 -22.37 -70.17 -3.46
N MET A 200 -22.42 -70.08 -2.12
CA MET A 200 -21.60 -70.87 -1.20
C MET A 200 -22.04 -72.32 -1.19
#